data_AF-A0A1I5A7I5-F1
#
_entry.id   AF-A0A1I5A7I5-F1
#
_cell.length_a   1.000
_cell.length_b   1.000
_cell.length_c   1.000
_cell.angle_alpha   90.00
_cell.angle_beta   90.00
_cell.angle_gamma   90.00
#
_symmetry.space_group_name_H-M   'P 1'
#
loop_
_entity.id
_entity.type
_entity.pdbx_description
1 polymer ?
#
loop_
_entity_poly.entity_id
_entity_poly.type
_entity_poly.pdbx_seq_one_letter_code
_entity_poly.pdbx_strand_id
1 'polypeptide(L)'
;MKKFHQVLQIVLLVYFLLYLVFFMAFDTLGELFGMQEVTSQSMVTILLIGFVLFLISWGIGKAVSSSQNSKINKMEIEINKLKAKIYDFEHPDLPEKPKSASTKSSEPESGTLPPRQNFTKD
;
A
#
# COMPACT_ATOMS: atom_id res chain seq x y z
N MET A 1 2.47 -8.76 12.67
CA MET A 1 2.33 -8.54 11.21
C MET A 1 3.06 -9.60 10.38
N LYS A 2 4.40 -9.74 10.45
CA LYS A 2 5.18 -10.74 9.68
C LYS A 2 4.75 -12.20 9.92
N LYS A 3 4.53 -12.59 11.19
CA LYS A 3 4.15 -13.98 11.52
C LYS A 3 2.77 -14.38 11.02
N PHE A 4 1.79 -13.47 11.02
CA PHE A 4 0.46 -13.75 10.49
C PHE A 4 0.47 -13.91 8.97
N HIS A 5 1.16 -13.02 8.27
CA HIS A 5 1.36 -13.13 6.82
C HIS A 5 2.10 -14.42 6.44
N GLN A 6 3.11 -14.80 7.22
CA GLN A 6 3.88 -16.02 7.02
C GLN A 6 3.02 -17.27 7.26
N VAL A 7 2.21 -17.31 8.33
CA VAL A 7 1.28 -18.41 8.59
C VAL A 7 0.22 -18.50 7.49
N LEU A 8 -0.36 -17.38 7.06
CA LEU A 8 -1.32 -17.34 5.96
C LEU A 8 -0.71 -17.85 4.64
N GLN A 9 0.54 -17.47 4.35
CA GLN A 9 1.28 -17.97 3.18
C GLN A 9 1.60 -19.45 3.28
N ILE A 10 1.98 -19.97 4.46
CA ILE A 10 2.19 -21.41 4.67
C ILE A 10 0.87 -22.17 4.47
N VAL A 11 -0.24 -21.70 5.02
CA VAL A 11 -1.55 -22.36 4.85
C VAL A 11 -1.97 -22.34 3.38
N LEU A 12 -1.76 -21.23 2.68
CA LEU A 12 -2.02 -21.13 1.25
C LEU A 12 -1.12 -22.08 0.44
N LEU A 13 0.16 -22.17 0.80
CA LEU A 13 1.12 -23.06 0.14
C LEU A 13 0.76 -24.53 0.35
N VAL A 14 0.37 -24.91 1.57
CA VAL A 14 -0.12 -26.26 1.87
C VAL A 14 -1.39 -26.56 1.08
N TYR A 15 -2.32 -25.59 0.98
CA TYR A 15 -3.53 -25.74 0.17
C TYR A 15 -3.20 -26.01 -1.30
N PHE A 16 -2.31 -25.22 -1.90
CA PHE A 16 -1.87 -25.44 -3.29
C PHE A 16 -1.11 -26.76 -3.46
N LEU A 17 -0.29 -27.16 -2.50
CA LEU A 17 0.48 -28.40 -2.56
C LEU A 17 -0.43 -29.63 -2.47
N LEU A 18 -1.44 -29.60 -1.60
CA LEU A 18 -2.50 -30.62 -1.56
C LEU A 18 -3.29 -30.65 -2.86
N TYR A 19 -3.66 -29.50 -3.41
CA TYR A 19 -4.35 -29.42 -4.70
C TYR A 19 -3.48 -29.94 -5.86
N LEU A 20 -2.17 -29.69 -5.84
CA LEU A 20 -1.22 -30.16 -6.84
C LEU A 20 -1.09 -31.68 -6.80
N VAL A 21 -0.93 -32.25 -5.60
CA VAL A 21 -0.91 -33.71 -5.40
C VAL A 21 -2.25 -34.32 -5.81
N PHE A 22 -3.37 -33.68 -5.44
CA PHE A 22 -4.69 -34.09 -5.87
C PHE A 22 -4.83 -34.07 -7.39
N PHE A 23 -4.30 -33.04 -8.07
CA PHE A 23 -4.33 -32.92 -9.53
C PHE A 23 -3.47 -33.99 -10.22
N MET A 24 -2.27 -34.23 -9.69
CA MET A 24 -1.33 -35.22 -10.23
C MET A 24 -1.83 -36.65 -10.01
N ALA A 25 -2.47 -36.90 -8.87
CA ALA A 25 -3.10 -38.16 -8.56
C ALA A 25 -4.53 -38.25 -9.09
N PHE A 26 -5.10 -37.21 -9.71
CA PHE A 26 -6.48 -37.18 -10.17
C PHE A 26 -6.74 -38.21 -11.27
N ASP A 27 -5.77 -38.44 -12.16
CA ASP A 27 -5.88 -39.50 -13.17
C ASP A 27 -5.93 -40.90 -12.52
N THR A 28 -5.27 -41.09 -11.37
CA THR A 28 -5.21 -42.39 -10.66
C THR A 28 -6.29 -42.60 -9.60
N LEU A 29 -6.69 -41.53 -8.90
CA LEU A 29 -7.70 -41.52 -7.84
C LEU A 29 -9.09 -41.24 -8.42
N GLY A 30 -9.19 -40.43 -9.48
CA GLY A 30 -10.45 -40.20 -10.20
C GLY A 30 -11.03 -41.50 -10.76
N GLU A 31 -10.17 -42.37 -11.29
CA GLU A 31 -10.54 -43.72 -11.73
C GLU A 31 -10.97 -44.62 -10.54
N LEU A 32 -10.26 -44.52 -9.40
CA LEU A 32 -10.57 -45.28 -8.17
C LEU A 32 -11.88 -44.84 -7.47
N PHE A 33 -12.26 -43.56 -7.61
CA PHE A 33 -13.50 -42.98 -7.07
C PHE A 33 -14.66 -42.96 -8.08
N GLY A 34 -14.49 -43.55 -9.27
CA GLY A 34 -15.54 -43.63 -10.30
C GLY A 34 -15.91 -42.27 -10.91
N MET A 35 -15.02 -41.28 -10.83
CA MET A 35 -15.21 -39.98 -11.47
C MET A 35 -14.71 -40.05 -12.92
N GLN A 36 -15.62 -39.71 -13.84
CA GLN A 36 -15.42 -39.74 -15.29
C GLN A 36 -14.18 -38.91 -15.71
N GLU A 37 -13.51 -39.36 -16.77
CA GLU A 37 -12.28 -38.76 -17.32
C GLU A 37 -12.29 -37.23 -17.29
N VAL A 38 -11.13 -36.64 -16.99
CA VAL A 38 -10.94 -35.19 -16.97
C VAL A 38 -11.21 -34.61 -18.36
N THR A 39 -12.47 -34.27 -18.62
CA THR A 39 -12.87 -33.60 -19.85
C THR A 39 -12.41 -32.13 -19.82
N SER A 40 -12.32 -31.50 -20.99
CA SER A 40 -12.00 -30.08 -21.12
C SER A 40 -12.87 -29.18 -20.23
N GLN A 41 -14.10 -29.60 -19.96
CA GLN A 41 -15.02 -28.90 -19.06
C GLN A 41 -14.53 -28.90 -17.60
N SER A 42 -14.02 -30.05 -17.12
CA SER A 42 -13.43 -30.18 -15.78
C SER A 42 -12.22 -29.27 -15.61
N MET A 43 -11.37 -29.18 -16.65
CA MET A 43 -10.18 -28.32 -16.65
C MET A 43 -10.54 -26.84 -16.56
N VAL A 44 -11.52 -26.38 -17.37
CA VAL A 44 -12.01 -25.00 -17.33
C VAL A 44 -12.62 -24.67 -15.96
N THR A 45 -13.36 -25.61 -15.37
CA THR A 45 -14.01 -25.42 -14.06
C THR A 45 -12.97 -25.25 -12.96
N ILE A 46 -11.91 -26.06 -12.95
CA ILE A 46 -10.82 -25.97 -11.98
C ILE A 46 -10.06 -24.65 -12.16
N LEU A 47 -9.76 -24.25 -13.40
CA LEU A 47 -9.07 -23.00 -13.68
C LEU A 47 -9.90 -21.78 -13.23
N LEU A 48 -11.22 -21.83 -13.43
CA LEU A 48 -12.13 -20.77 -13.00
C LEU A 48 -12.23 -20.67 -11.47
N ILE A 49 -12.31 -21.81 -10.78
CA ILE A 49 -12.28 -21.86 -9.31
C ILE A 49 -10.95 -21.32 -8.78
N GLY A 50 -9.83 -21.73 -9.37
CA GLY A 50 -8.50 -21.21 -9.04
C GLY A 50 -8.38 -19.70 -9.27
N PHE A 51 -8.95 -19.20 -10.37
CA PHE A 51 -8.98 -17.77 -10.68
C PHE A 51 -9.81 -16.96 -9.69
N VAL A 52 -10.96 -17.48 -9.25
CA VAL A 52 -11.79 -16.85 -8.22
C VAL A 52 -11.04 -16.79 -6.88
N LEU A 53 -10.41 -17.88 -6.47
CA LEU A 53 -9.58 -17.92 -5.25
C LEU A 53 -8.41 -16.94 -5.34
N PHE A 54 -7.78 -16.85 -6.51
CA PHE A 54 -6.72 -15.88 -6.78
C PHE A 54 -7.21 -14.43 -6.67
N LEU A 55 -8.38 -14.10 -7.23
CA LEU A 55 -8.97 -12.77 -7.13
C LEU A 55 -9.29 -12.38 -5.68
N ILE A 56 -9.82 -13.31 -4.90
CA ILE A 56 -10.09 -13.09 -3.47
C ILE A 56 -8.78 -12.82 -2.73
N SER A 57 -7.76 -13.66 -2.95
CA SER A 57 -6.45 -13.51 -2.32
C SER A 57 -5.77 -12.19 -2.70
N TRP A 58 -5.80 -11.82 -4.00
CA TRP A 58 -5.32 -10.53 -4.48
C TRP A 58 -6.05 -9.39 -3.78
N GLY A 59 -7.39 -9.42 -3.76
CA GLY A 59 -8.22 -8.39 -3.14
C GLY A 59 -7.84 -8.15 -1.68
N ILE A 60 -7.70 -9.23 -0.90
CA ILE A 60 -7.27 -9.15 0.51
C ILE A 60 -5.86 -8.58 0.62
N GLY A 61 -4.91 -9.05 -0.20
CA GLY A 61 -3.53 -8.54 -0.20
C GLY A 61 -3.45 -7.04 -0.51
N LYS A 62 -4.23 -6.56 -1.48
CA LYS A 62 -4.31 -5.14 -1.84
C LYS A 62 -4.90 -4.30 -0.71
N ALA A 63 -5.95 -4.79 -0.05
CA ALA A 63 -6.60 -4.10 1.07
C ALA A 63 -5.70 -4.00 2.31
N VAL A 64 -4.97 -5.08 2.63
CA VAL A 64 -4.01 -5.07 3.74
C VAL A 64 -2.85 -4.11 3.47
N SER A 65 -2.34 -4.08 2.24
CA SER A 65 -1.29 -3.14 1.83
C SER A 65 -1.76 -1.68 1.91
N SER A 66 -2.98 -1.38 1.43
CA SER A 66 -3.52 -0.02 1.51
C SER A 66 -3.73 0.44 2.95
N SER A 67 -4.20 -0.44 3.84
CA SER A 67 -4.37 -0.14 5.27
C SER A 67 -3.04 0.18 5.95
N GLN A 68 -1.97 -0.56 5.63
CA GLN A 68 -0.63 -0.27 6.15
C GLN A 68 -0.11 1.08 5.67
N ASN A 69 -0.31 1.39 4.38
CA ASN A 69 0.11 2.68 3.82
C ASN A 69 -0.63 3.86 4.48
N SER A 70 -1.94 3.72 4.73
CA SER A 70 -2.71 4.74 5.45
C SER A 70 -2.24 4.93 6.89
N LYS A 71 -1.81 3.85 7.57
CA LYS A 71 -1.22 3.97 8.92
C LYS A 71 0.12 4.69 8.90
N ILE A 72 0.96 4.40 7.92
CA ILE A 72 2.25 5.09 7.75
C ILE A 72 2.04 6.59 7.52
N ASN A 73 1.14 6.96 6.60
CA ASN A 73 0.84 8.37 6.33
C ASN A 73 0.31 9.10 7.57
N LYS A 74 -0.54 8.45 8.39
CA LYS A 74 -1.01 9.04 9.66
C LYS A 74 0.14 9.28 10.64
N MET A 75 1.02 8.30 10.82
CA MET A 75 2.19 8.46 11.70
C MET A 75 3.12 9.58 11.21
N GLU A 76 3.31 9.71 9.90
CA GLU A 76 4.14 10.77 9.32
C GLU A 76 3.56 12.16 9.59
N ILE A 77 2.23 12.31 9.47
CA ILE A 77 1.52 13.56 9.82
C ILE A 77 1.67 13.88 11.31
N GLU A 78 1.54 12.88 12.19
CA GLU A 78 1.68 13.07 13.64
C GLU A 78 3.10 13.50 14.02
N ILE A 79 4.13 12.90 13.41
CA ILE A 79 5.54 13.28 13.60
C ILE A 79 5.77 14.73 13.14
N ASN A 80 5.25 15.10 11.97
CA ASN A 80 5.40 16.47 11.47
C ASN A 80 4.71 17.49 12.37
N LYS A 81 3.53 17.15 12.92
CA LYS A 81 2.83 17.99 13.89
C LYS A 81 3.61 18.13 15.20
N LEU A 82 4.24 17.05 15.67
CA LEU A 82 5.09 17.09 16.87
C LEU A 82 6.35 17.94 16.63
N LYS A 83 7.00 17.79 15.48
CA LYS A 83 8.15 18.64 15.09
C LYS A 83 7.77 20.11 15.05
N ALA A 84 6.61 20.46 14.47
CA ALA A 84 6.13 21.83 14.46
C ALA A 84 5.91 22.38 15.87
N LYS A 85 5.25 21.60 16.75
CA LYS A 85 5.06 22.00 18.14
C LYS A 85 6.39 22.19 18.90
N ILE A 86 7.35 21.29 18.71
CA ILE A 86 8.67 21.39 19.34
C ILE A 86 9.39 22.64 18.84
N TYR A 87 9.32 22.93 17.55
CA TYR A 87 9.88 24.15 16.98
C TYR A 87 9.24 25.41 17.59
N ASP A 88 7.91 25.44 17.74
CA ASP A 88 7.18 26.54 18.40
C ASP A 88 7.54 26.67 19.89
N PHE A 89 7.82 25.55 20.57
CA PHE A 89 8.29 25.57 21.96
C PHE A 89 9.74 26.05 22.10
N GLU A 90 10.59 25.74 21.13
CA GLU A 90 12.00 26.18 21.11
C GLU A 90 12.15 27.62 20.62
N HIS A 91 11.18 28.13 19.86
CA HIS A 91 11.10 29.51 19.40
C HIS A 91 9.80 30.16 19.90
N PRO A 92 9.66 30.39 21.22
CA PRO A 92 8.50 31.07 21.75
C PRO A 92 8.35 32.44 21.07
N ASP A 93 7.12 32.78 20.70
CA ASP A 93 6.78 34.04 20.04
C ASP A 93 7.43 35.21 20.80
N LEU A 94 8.50 35.75 20.23
CA LEU A 94 9.03 37.04 20.65
C LEU A 94 7.89 38.05 20.45
N PRO A 95 7.66 38.96 21.42
CA PRO A 95 6.53 39.87 21.38
C PRO A 95 6.46 40.57 20.02
N GLU A 96 5.28 40.44 19.43
CA GLU A 96 4.87 40.93 18.13
C GLU A 96 5.48 42.32 17.87
N LYS A 97 6.47 42.39 16.96
CA LYS A 97 6.88 43.68 16.41
C LYS A 97 5.63 44.30 15.77
N PRO A 98 5.27 45.56 16.11
CA PRO A 98 3.94 46.08 15.84
C PRO A 98 3.58 45.95 14.37
N LYS A 99 2.41 45.36 14.11
CA LYS A 99 1.74 45.29 12.81
C LYS A 99 1.62 46.71 12.24
N SER A 100 2.53 47.07 11.34
CA SER A 100 2.31 48.18 10.41
C SER A 100 1.08 47.83 9.58
N ALA A 101 0.14 48.77 9.54
CA ALA A 101 -1.20 48.63 9.03
C ALA A 101 -1.28 47.95 7.64
N SER A 102 -2.25 47.05 7.53
CA SER A 102 -2.75 46.49 6.28
C SER A 102 -3.32 47.62 5.40
N THR A 103 -2.74 47.85 4.22
CA THR A 103 -3.45 48.43 3.08
C THR A 103 -3.73 47.30 2.10
N LYS A 104 -5.01 46.96 1.95
CA LYS A 104 -5.51 46.00 0.98
C LYS A 104 -6.10 46.78 -0.19
N SER A 105 -5.43 46.79 -1.35
CA SER A 105 -6.08 47.08 -2.64
C SER A 105 -5.20 46.66 -3.83
N SER A 106 -5.76 45.75 -4.63
CA SER A 106 -5.56 45.51 -6.09
C SER A 106 -4.20 45.07 -6.64
N GLU A 107 -4.19 43.87 -7.24
CA GLU A 107 -3.29 43.39 -8.31
C GLU A 107 -3.11 44.41 -9.47
N PRO A 108 -2.16 44.24 -10.43
CA PRO A 108 -1.12 43.21 -10.63
C PRO A 108 0.29 43.84 -10.82
N GLU A 109 1.29 43.02 -11.15
CA GLU A 109 2.58 43.36 -11.78
C GLU A 109 3.88 43.21 -10.96
N SER A 110 4.80 42.53 -11.63
CA SER A 110 6.23 42.82 -11.71
C SER A 110 7.10 42.54 -10.48
N GLY A 111 7.69 41.33 -10.51
CA GLY A 111 9.14 41.21 -10.49
C GLY A 111 9.88 41.79 -9.29
N THR A 112 10.03 41.00 -8.23
CA THR A 112 11.24 41.10 -7.37
C THR A 112 11.51 39.75 -6.70
N LEU A 113 11.89 38.73 -7.49
CA LEU A 113 12.61 37.60 -6.93
C LEU A 113 14.04 38.10 -6.61
N PRO A 114 14.54 37.98 -5.37
CA PRO A 114 15.90 38.36 -5.07
C PRO A 114 16.88 37.52 -5.91
N PRO A 115 17.95 38.12 -6.47
CA PRO A 115 18.84 37.42 -7.40
C PRO A 115 19.53 36.24 -6.70
N ARG A 116 19.43 35.05 -7.32
CA ARG A 116 20.17 33.85 -6.89
C ARG A 116 21.67 34.08 -7.08
N GLN A 117 22.44 33.94 -6.01
CA GLN A 117 23.91 33.90 -6.08
C GLN A 117 24.34 32.56 -6.69
N ASN A 118 24.84 32.58 -7.92
CA ASN A 118 25.54 31.44 -8.52
C ASN A 118 27.02 31.54 -8.15
N PHE A 119 27.52 30.60 -7.35
CA PHE A 119 28.95 30.42 -7.15
C PHE A 119 29.50 29.55 -8.27
N THR A 120 30.10 30.16 -9.29
CA THR A 120 30.99 29.46 -10.21
C THR A 120 32.42 29.82 -9.80
N LYS A 121 33.19 28.82 -9.36
CA LYS A 121 34.63 28.93 -9.12
C LYS A 121 35.35 28.74 -10.45
N ASP A 122 36.21 29.67 -10.82
CA ASP A 122 37.32 29.44 -11.76
C ASP A 122 38.51 28.84 -11.02
#